data_AF-A0A2N3AVI6-F1
#
_entry.id   AF-A0A2N3AVI6-F1
#
_cell.length_a   1.000
_cell.length_b   1.000
_cell.length_c   1.000
_cell.angle_alpha   90.00
_cell.angle_beta   90.00
_cell.angle_gamma   90.00
#
_symmetry.space_group_name_H-M   'P 1'
#
loop_
_entity.id
_entity.type
_entity.pdbx_description
1 polymer ?
#
loop_
_entity_poly.entity_id
_entity_poly.type
_entity_poly.pdbx_seq_one_letter_code
_entity_poly.pdbx_strand_id
1 'polypeptide(L)'
;ARQPGNARARELLARALLLAGREADLVARFGAETQLAEASPYLIMLVARAHERLGDRSRAAPLLARAYGGAWHTPITLADRPGLPPPTASMRVDALAGNWEGAQAQDLRVRFAASADVASLAGDASYGARDIRAALAAYALAAGVKRPWPMTRKIAFASRMAGDAAAADALLARHVAGEPLAISGLVELADVQAQRGDWARVAMLLDHAIRLGGGHDPALLSLRVEAARGLNRPADALHFARLLGHVRPGTLTLH
;
A
#
# COMPACT_ATOMS: atom_id res chain seq x y z
N ALA A 1 8.13 20.95 1.89
CA ALA A 1 8.65 19.73 1.21
C ALA A 1 7.94 19.58 -0.13
N ARG A 2 8.64 19.68 -1.27
CA ARG A 2 8.08 19.79 -2.64
C ARG A 2 7.90 18.44 -3.37
N GLN A 3 7.49 17.36 -2.69
CA GLN A 3 7.11 16.08 -3.33
C GLN A 3 5.98 15.37 -2.56
N PRO A 4 4.76 15.93 -2.53
CA PRO A 4 3.65 15.39 -1.73
C PRO A 4 3.19 13.97 -2.15
N GLY A 5 3.59 13.49 -3.35
CA GLY A 5 3.25 12.16 -3.87
C GLY A 5 4.31 11.06 -3.68
N ASN A 6 5.46 11.34 -3.05
CA ASN A 6 6.49 10.33 -2.83
C ASN A 6 6.17 9.50 -1.57
N ALA A 7 5.49 8.36 -1.75
CA ALA A 7 5.05 7.50 -0.65
C ALA A 7 6.20 7.11 0.29
N ARG A 8 7.37 6.75 -0.24
CA ARG A 8 8.55 6.40 0.55
C ARG A 8 9.02 7.55 1.45
N ALA A 9 9.13 8.77 0.90
CA ALA A 9 9.55 9.93 1.68
C ALA A 9 8.56 10.23 2.81
N ARG A 10 7.26 10.01 2.59
CA ARG A 10 6.21 10.18 3.59
C ARG A 10 6.29 9.13 4.70
N GLU A 11 6.45 7.86 4.34
CA GLU A 11 6.64 6.77 5.31
C GLU A 11 7.88 6.99 6.17
N LEU A 12 8.99 7.42 5.58
CA LEU A 12 10.21 7.75 6.32
C LEU A 12 10.00 8.92 7.28
N LEU A 13 9.30 9.97 6.86
CA LEU A 13 8.98 11.11 7.72
C LEU A 13 8.04 10.70 8.86
N ALA A 14 6.97 9.96 8.56
CA ALA A 14 6.04 9.45 9.56
C ALA A 14 6.79 8.59 10.60
N ARG A 15 7.66 7.69 10.14
CA ARG A 15 8.50 6.88 11.03
C ARG A 15 9.41 7.73 11.91
N ALA A 16 10.08 8.73 11.34
CA ALA A 16 10.97 9.62 12.08
C ALA A 16 10.21 10.38 13.18
N LEU A 17 8.99 10.86 12.90
CA LEU A 17 8.14 11.51 13.90
C LEU A 17 7.73 10.54 15.03
N LEU A 18 7.36 9.30 14.69
CA LEU A 18 7.00 8.29 15.69
C LEU A 18 8.19 7.92 16.58
N LEU A 19 9.39 7.79 16.01
CA LEU A 19 10.60 7.49 16.77
C LEU A 19 11.03 8.65 17.68
N ALA A 20 10.75 9.88 17.27
CA ALA A 20 11.05 11.09 18.04
C ALA A 20 10.03 11.40 19.14
N GLY A 21 9.00 10.56 19.34
CA GLY A 21 7.93 10.85 20.31
C GLY A 21 7.08 12.06 19.93
N ARG A 22 6.90 12.30 18.61
CA ARG A 22 6.11 13.41 18.06
C ARG A 22 4.77 12.92 17.51
N GLU A 23 4.05 12.13 18.31
CA GLU A 23 2.80 11.49 17.92
C GLU A 23 1.74 12.50 17.48
N ALA A 24 1.61 13.63 18.21
CA ALA A 24 0.65 14.68 17.88
C ALA A 24 0.93 15.29 16.49
N ASP A 25 2.20 15.54 16.16
CA ASP A 25 2.59 16.06 14.84
C ASP A 25 2.37 15.03 13.73
N LEU A 26 2.63 13.76 14.02
CA LEU A 26 2.39 12.66 13.09
C LEU A 26 0.91 12.58 12.75
N VAL A 27 0.03 12.55 13.75
CA VAL A 27 -1.43 12.52 13.56
C VAL A 27 -1.90 13.76 12.82
N ALA A 28 -1.45 14.96 13.21
CA ALA A 28 -1.85 16.20 12.56
C ALA A 28 -1.46 16.24 11.07
N ARG A 29 -0.31 15.68 10.69
CA ARG A 29 0.20 15.70 9.32
C ARG A 29 -0.36 14.61 8.42
N PHE A 30 -0.56 13.41 8.97
CA PHE A 30 -0.87 12.20 8.20
C PHE A 30 -2.25 11.62 8.46
N GLY A 31 -2.98 12.08 9.49
CA GLY A 31 -4.28 11.51 9.86
C GLY A 31 -5.37 11.61 8.77
N ALA A 32 -5.36 12.68 7.97
CA ALA A 32 -6.25 12.77 6.81
C ALA A 32 -5.86 11.78 5.70
N GLU A 33 -4.55 11.57 5.50
CA GLU A 33 -4.05 10.64 4.49
C GLU A 33 -4.42 9.20 4.81
N THR A 34 -4.51 8.83 6.08
CA THR A 34 -4.92 7.46 6.43
C THR A 34 -6.33 7.15 5.99
N GLN A 35 -7.16 8.12 5.60
CA GLN A 35 -8.52 7.87 5.07
C GLN A 35 -8.52 7.58 3.56
N LEU A 36 -7.43 7.87 2.84
CA LEU A 36 -7.35 7.67 1.39
C LEU A 36 -7.23 6.18 1.04
N ALA A 37 -7.88 5.76 -0.05
CA ALA A 37 -7.81 4.37 -0.52
C ALA A 37 -6.37 3.96 -0.89
N GLU A 38 -5.55 4.87 -1.42
CA GLU A 38 -4.16 4.61 -1.78
C GLU A 38 -3.15 4.63 -0.63
N ALA A 39 -3.60 4.91 0.60
CA ALA A 39 -2.70 5.04 1.73
C ALA A 39 -1.95 3.72 1.98
N SER A 40 -0.63 3.85 2.17
CA SER A 40 0.21 2.71 2.50
C SER A 40 -0.25 2.06 3.81
N PRO A 41 -0.41 0.72 3.88
CA PRO A 41 -0.72 0.03 5.13
C PRO A 41 0.28 0.35 6.23
N TYR A 42 1.56 0.51 5.88
CA TYR A 42 2.61 0.88 6.85
C TYR A 42 2.39 2.29 7.40
N LEU A 43 2.03 3.25 6.55
CA LEU A 43 1.68 4.60 7.00
C LEU A 43 0.46 4.59 7.93
N ILE A 44 -0.61 3.88 7.54
CA ILE A 44 -1.82 3.74 8.37
C ILE A 44 -1.46 3.16 9.74
N MET A 45 -0.63 2.12 9.78
CA MET A 45 -0.13 1.53 11.01
C MET A 45 0.64 2.54 11.86
N LEU A 46 1.56 3.33 11.28
CA LEU A 46 2.33 4.34 12.02
C LEU A 46 1.43 5.38 12.68
N VAL A 47 0.39 5.86 11.98
CA VAL A 47 -0.60 6.80 12.55
C VAL A 47 -1.43 6.13 13.64
N ALA A 48 -1.84 4.89 13.44
CA ALA A 48 -2.58 4.14 14.45
C ALA A 48 -1.76 3.98 15.75
N ARG A 49 -0.47 3.67 15.64
CA ARG A 49 0.45 3.61 16.80
C ARG A 49 0.62 4.94 17.50
N ALA A 50 0.63 6.04 16.75
CA ALA A 50 0.65 7.36 17.35
C ALA A 50 -0.61 7.62 18.18
N HIS A 51 -1.80 7.24 17.67
CA HIS A 51 -3.03 7.29 18.46
C HIS A 51 -2.97 6.43 19.72
N GLU A 52 -2.44 5.20 19.66
CA GLU A 52 -2.30 4.35 20.87
C GLU A 52 -1.40 5.00 21.93
N ARG A 53 -0.27 5.59 21.52
CA ARG A 53 0.67 6.27 22.43
C ARG A 53 0.10 7.57 23.02
N LEU A 54 -0.82 8.21 22.32
CA LEU A 54 -1.62 9.34 22.84
C LEU A 54 -2.79 8.89 23.72
N GLY A 55 -3.01 7.58 23.89
CA GLY A 55 -4.12 7.03 24.65
C GLY A 55 -5.45 6.97 23.90
N ASP A 56 -5.49 7.37 22.62
CA ASP A 56 -6.70 7.41 21.79
C ASP A 56 -6.96 6.04 21.12
N ARG A 57 -7.32 5.06 21.96
CA ARG A 57 -7.54 3.67 21.52
C ARG A 57 -8.72 3.55 20.54
N SER A 58 -9.74 4.39 20.68
CA SER A 58 -10.93 4.35 19.81
C SER A 58 -10.61 4.76 18.38
N ARG A 59 -9.69 5.73 18.17
CA ARG A 59 -9.19 6.07 16.83
C ARG A 59 -8.12 5.12 16.32
N ALA A 60 -7.32 4.52 17.20
CA ALA A 60 -6.29 3.57 16.80
C ALA A 60 -6.88 2.26 16.25
N ALA A 61 -7.86 1.68 16.94
CA ALA A 61 -8.43 0.37 16.61
C ALA A 61 -8.86 0.20 15.12
N PRO A 62 -9.68 1.09 14.52
CA PRO A 62 -10.08 0.95 13.13
C PRO A 62 -8.92 1.11 12.15
N LEU A 63 -7.94 1.96 12.46
CA LEU A 63 -6.74 2.12 11.63
C LEU A 63 -5.84 0.89 11.69
N LEU A 64 -5.66 0.28 12.86
CA LEU A 64 -4.93 -0.98 13.02
C LEU A 64 -5.63 -2.11 12.26
N ALA A 65 -6.95 -2.24 12.42
CA ALA A 65 -7.74 -3.24 11.69
C ALA A 65 -7.56 -3.08 10.17
N ARG A 66 -7.58 -1.85 9.68
CA ARG A 66 -7.38 -1.54 8.26
C ARG A 66 -5.94 -1.79 7.79
N ALA A 67 -4.94 -1.45 8.60
CA ALA A 67 -3.54 -1.72 8.28
C ALA A 67 -3.24 -3.23 8.24
N TYR A 68 -3.88 -4.01 9.12
CA TYR A 68 -3.66 -5.46 9.26
C TYR A 68 -4.61 -6.31 8.43
N GLY A 69 -5.61 -5.72 7.79
CA GLY A 69 -6.54 -6.40 6.88
C GLY A 69 -5.90 -6.96 5.60
N GLY A 70 -4.57 -6.89 5.48
CA GLY A 70 -3.79 -7.41 4.35
C GLY A 70 -3.43 -6.34 3.32
N ALA A 71 -2.48 -6.67 2.44
CA ALA A 71 -2.18 -5.87 1.25
C ALA A 71 -3.41 -5.91 0.33
N TRP A 72 -4.28 -4.91 0.44
CA TRP A 72 -5.49 -4.66 -0.34
C TRP A 72 -5.56 -5.50 -1.62
N HIS A 73 -6.40 -6.54 -1.62
CA HIS A 73 -6.74 -7.29 -2.84
C HIS A 73 -7.71 -6.52 -3.75
N THR A 74 -7.94 -5.24 -3.44
CA THR A 74 -8.78 -4.33 -4.21
C THR A 74 -7.93 -3.28 -4.90
N PRO A 75 -8.38 -2.79 -6.06
CA PRO A 75 -7.66 -1.78 -6.81
C PRO A 75 -7.65 -0.48 -6.02
N ILE A 76 -6.51 0.19 -6.07
CA ILE A 76 -6.37 1.51 -5.50
C ILE A 76 -6.89 2.53 -6.51
N THR A 77 -8.05 3.13 -6.28
CA THR A 77 -8.41 4.37 -6.97
C THR A 77 -7.64 5.52 -6.34
N LEU A 78 -7.03 6.40 -7.14
CA LEU A 78 -6.37 7.58 -6.58
C LEU A 78 -7.42 8.50 -5.96
N ALA A 79 -7.29 8.79 -4.67
CA ALA A 79 -8.19 9.69 -3.97
C ALA A 79 -8.08 11.13 -4.47
N ASP A 80 -9.17 11.88 -4.30
CA ASP A 80 -9.16 13.32 -4.52
C ASP A 80 -8.15 14.01 -3.58
N ARG A 81 -7.48 15.05 -4.09
CA ARG A 81 -6.47 15.79 -3.34
C ARG A 81 -6.68 17.30 -3.52
N PRO A 82 -6.50 18.11 -2.46
CA PRO A 82 -6.56 19.56 -2.59
C PRO A 82 -5.57 20.08 -3.65
N GLY A 83 -6.03 21.00 -4.50
CA GLY A 83 -5.21 21.63 -5.53
C GLY A 83 -5.14 20.89 -6.87
N LEU A 84 -5.94 19.85 -7.08
CA LEU A 84 -6.11 19.24 -8.39
C LEU A 84 -6.93 20.14 -9.33
N PRO A 85 -6.65 20.14 -10.64
CA PRO A 85 -7.53 20.78 -11.62
C PRO A 85 -8.96 20.22 -11.52
N PRO A 86 -10.01 21.05 -11.60
CA PRO A 86 -11.40 20.62 -11.42
C PRO A 86 -11.81 19.40 -12.27
N PRO A 87 -11.40 19.27 -13.54
CA PRO A 87 -11.74 18.09 -14.33
C PRO A 87 -11.12 16.79 -13.79
N THR A 88 -9.88 16.85 -13.30
CA THR A 88 -9.17 15.73 -12.67
C THR A 88 -9.80 15.35 -11.32
N ALA A 89 -10.24 16.35 -10.54
CA ALA A 89 -10.95 16.13 -9.29
C ALA A 89 -12.30 15.42 -9.54
N SER A 90 -13.07 15.87 -10.54
CA SER A 90 -14.35 15.25 -10.91
C SER A 90 -14.21 13.78 -11.26
N MET A 91 -13.22 13.42 -12.10
CA MET A 91 -12.95 12.01 -12.45
C MET A 91 -12.70 11.14 -11.21
N ARG A 92 -11.97 11.66 -10.23
CA ARG A 92 -11.67 10.93 -8.99
C ARG A 92 -12.90 10.75 -8.13
N VAL A 93 -13.75 11.77 -8.04
CA VAL A 93 -15.05 11.71 -7.34
C VAL A 93 -15.94 10.65 -7.99
N ASP A 94 -16.07 10.67 -9.31
CA ASP A 94 -16.86 9.68 -10.06
C ASP A 94 -16.31 8.26 -9.87
N ALA A 95 -14.99 8.07 -9.97
CA ALA A 95 -14.35 6.77 -9.76
C ALA A 95 -14.54 6.25 -8.32
N LEU A 96 -14.49 7.12 -7.30
CA LEU A 96 -14.76 6.74 -5.91
C LEU A 96 -16.24 6.38 -5.68
N ALA A 97 -17.15 7.02 -6.42
CA ALA A 97 -18.58 6.73 -6.40
C ALA A 97 -18.95 5.48 -7.24
N GLY A 98 -18.00 4.88 -7.96
CA GLY A 98 -18.25 3.78 -8.89
C GLY A 98 -18.93 4.21 -10.20
N ASN A 99 -19.02 5.51 -10.48
CA ASN A 99 -19.50 6.07 -11.73
C ASN A 99 -18.40 6.01 -12.81
N TRP A 100 -18.15 4.80 -13.34
CA TRP A 100 -17.04 4.59 -14.28
C TRP A 100 -17.22 5.33 -15.61
N GLU A 101 -18.47 5.55 -16.04
CA GLU A 101 -18.79 6.33 -17.24
C GLU A 101 -18.35 7.79 -17.07
N GLY A 102 -18.72 8.43 -15.95
CA GLY A 102 -18.23 9.77 -15.59
C GLY A 102 -16.72 9.83 -15.44
N ALA A 103 -16.11 8.77 -14.87
CA ALA A 103 -14.67 8.69 -14.66
C ALA A 103 -13.83 8.51 -15.94
N GLN A 104 -14.40 8.08 -17.08
CA GLN A 104 -13.64 7.89 -18.33
C GLN A 104 -13.13 9.22 -18.92
N ALA A 105 -13.89 10.31 -18.72
CA ALA A 105 -13.62 11.68 -19.16
C ALA A 105 -12.77 11.81 -20.45
N GLN A 106 -13.31 11.30 -21.56
CA GLN A 106 -12.62 11.18 -22.85
C GLN A 106 -12.02 12.52 -23.36
N ASP A 107 -12.70 13.63 -23.11
CA ASP A 107 -12.25 14.97 -23.48
C ASP A 107 -10.92 15.35 -22.81
N LEU A 108 -10.69 14.94 -21.56
CA LEU A 108 -9.41 15.18 -20.87
C LEU A 108 -8.28 14.34 -21.46
N ARG A 109 -8.58 13.11 -21.89
CA ARG A 109 -7.59 12.25 -22.56
C ARG A 109 -7.14 12.83 -23.88
N VAL A 110 -8.06 13.44 -24.64
CA VAL A 110 -7.73 14.13 -25.90
C VAL A 110 -6.91 15.39 -25.63
N ARG A 111 -7.36 16.24 -24.70
CA ARG A 111 -6.68 17.51 -24.38
C ARG A 111 -5.31 17.32 -23.72
N PHE A 112 -5.14 16.27 -22.93
CA PHE A 112 -3.94 16.02 -22.13
C PHE A 112 -3.38 14.61 -22.35
N ALA A 113 -3.22 14.22 -23.61
CA ALA A 113 -2.77 12.86 -23.99
C ALA A 113 -1.41 12.45 -23.38
N ALA A 114 -0.53 13.41 -23.09
CA ALA A 114 0.78 13.16 -22.48
C ALA A 114 0.76 13.20 -20.93
N SER A 115 -0.39 13.48 -20.30
CA SER A 115 -0.47 13.59 -18.84
C SER A 115 -0.53 12.21 -18.19
N ALA A 116 0.50 11.88 -17.41
CA ALA A 116 0.56 10.64 -16.65
C ALA A 116 -0.58 10.51 -15.62
N ASP A 117 -1.03 11.63 -15.03
CA ASP A 117 -2.12 11.61 -14.05
C ASP A 117 -3.46 11.33 -14.75
N VAL A 118 -3.70 11.91 -15.93
CA VAL A 118 -4.89 11.62 -16.75
C VAL A 118 -4.86 10.17 -17.24
N ALA A 119 -3.71 9.68 -17.69
CA ALA A 119 -3.53 8.28 -18.09
C ALA A 119 -3.77 7.32 -16.89
N SER A 120 -3.31 7.67 -15.69
CA SER A 120 -3.58 6.87 -14.49
C SER A 120 -5.08 6.81 -14.17
N LEU A 121 -5.81 7.93 -14.30
CA LEU A 121 -7.25 7.97 -14.01
C LEU A 121 -8.07 7.24 -15.07
N ALA A 122 -7.68 7.37 -16.34
CA ALA A 122 -8.26 6.57 -17.42
C ALA A 122 -8.07 5.07 -17.15
N GLY A 123 -6.91 4.66 -16.62
CA GLY A 123 -6.67 3.29 -16.19
C GLY A 123 -7.59 2.85 -15.05
N ASP A 124 -7.80 3.70 -14.05
CA ASP A 124 -8.71 3.43 -12.92
C ASP A 124 -10.16 3.26 -13.42
N ALA A 125 -10.61 4.15 -14.31
CA ALA A 125 -11.95 4.10 -14.91
C ALA A 125 -12.16 2.84 -15.76
N SER A 126 -11.21 2.49 -16.63
CA SER A 126 -11.26 1.27 -17.44
C SER A 126 -11.22 0.01 -16.57
N TYR A 127 -10.42 0.01 -15.51
CA TYR A 127 -10.38 -1.10 -14.57
C TYR A 127 -11.75 -1.29 -13.89
N GLY A 128 -12.33 -0.21 -13.37
CA GLY A 128 -13.63 -0.24 -12.72
C GLY A 128 -14.76 -0.70 -13.66
N ALA A 129 -14.69 -0.29 -14.93
CA ALA A 129 -15.56 -0.76 -16.01
C ALA A 129 -15.27 -2.21 -16.48
N ARG A 130 -14.31 -2.90 -15.85
CA ARG A 130 -13.85 -4.27 -16.17
C ARG A 130 -13.20 -4.43 -17.56
N ASP A 131 -12.82 -3.33 -18.21
CA ASP A 131 -11.96 -3.38 -19.40
C ASP A 131 -10.48 -3.41 -18.97
N ILE A 132 -10.04 -4.60 -18.55
CA ILE A 132 -8.69 -4.81 -18.03
C ILE A 132 -7.61 -4.52 -19.08
N ARG A 133 -7.91 -4.74 -20.37
CA ARG A 133 -6.97 -4.45 -21.46
C ARG A 133 -6.75 -2.96 -21.61
N ALA A 134 -7.82 -2.17 -21.64
CA ALA A 134 -7.70 -0.71 -21.69
C ALA A 134 -7.04 -0.15 -20.42
N ALA A 135 -7.32 -0.73 -19.26
CA ALA A 135 -6.69 -0.34 -18.00
C ALA A 135 -5.16 -0.51 -18.05
N LEU A 136 -4.68 -1.68 -18.45
CA LEU A 136 -3.25 -1.97 -18.57
C LEU A 136 -2.56 -1.03 -19.58
N ALA A 137 -3.19 -0.74 -20.72
CA ALA A 137 -2.66 0.20 -21.71
C ALA A 137 -2.52 1.62 -21.12
N ALA A 138 -3.54 2.09 -20.41
CA ALA A 138 -3.53 3.41 -19.78
C ALA A 138 -2.50 3.50 -18.64
N TYR A 139 -2.38 2.46 -17.81
CA TYR A 139 -1.35 2.41 -16.77
C TYR A 139 0.07 2.34 -17.35
N ALA A 140 0.27 1.65 -18.48
CA ALA A 140 1.57 1.61 -19.16
C ALA A 140 1.98 3.01 -19.65
N LEU A 141 1.04 3.78 -20.20
CA LEU A 141 1.28 5.18 -20.58
C LEU A 141 1.67 6.03 -19.36
N ALA A 142 0.94 5.92 -18.25
CA ALA A 142 1.26 6.65 -17.03
C ALA A 142 2.65 6.27 -16.46
N ALA A 143 2.96 4.97 -16.46
CA ALA A 143 4.22 4.43 -15.97
C ALA A 143 5.43 4.84 -16.82
N GLY A 144 5.22 5.22 -18.09
CA GLY A 144 6.27 5.73 -18.97
C GLY A 144 6.91 7.03 -18.49
N VAL A 145 6.20 7.84 -17.70
CA VAL A 145 6.76 9.07 -17.10
C VAL A 145 7.40 8.77 -15.75
N LYS A 146 6.68 8.07 -14.87
CA LYS A 146 7.15 7.62 -13.55
C LYS A 146 6.31 6.43 -13.10
N ARG A 147 6.95 5.44 -12.47
CA ARG A 147 6.25 4.28 -11.89
C ARG A 147 6.44 4.22 -10.38
N PRO A 148 5.77 5.11 -9.61
CA PRO A 148 5.78 5.04 -8.16
C PRO A 148 5.05 3.78 -7.68
N TRP A 149 5.25 3.41 -6.41
CA TRP A 149 4.67 2.20 -5.84
C TRP A 149 3.16 1.98 -6.10
N PRO A 150 2.27 2.98 -5.93
CA PRO A 150 0.85 2.81 -6.24
C PRO A 150 0.57 2.40 -7.70
N MET A 151 1.36 2.90 -8.66
CA MET A 151 1.25 2.51 -10.07
C MET A 151 1.71 1.07 -10.30
N THR A 152 2.82 0.66 -9.67
CA THR A 152 3.29 -0.74 -9.71
C THR A 152 2.19 -1.70 -9.23
N ARG A 153 1.55 -1.38 -8.09
CA ARG A 153 0.46 -2.19 -7.54
C ARG A 153 -0.71 -2.29 -8.51
N LYS A 154 -1.18 -1.16 -9.05
CA LYS A 154 -2.28 -1.11 -10.04
C LYS A 154 -2.03 -2.03 -11.23
N ILE A 155 -0.84 -1.95 -11.83
CA ILE A 155 -0.48 -2.79 -12.97
C ILE A 155 -0.41 -4.26 -12.55
N ALA A 156 0.21 -4.59 -11.41
CA ALA A 156 0.27 -5.96 -10.92
C ALA A 156 -1.13 -6.56 -10.69
N PHE A 157 -2.05 -5.81 -10.09
CA PHE A 157 -3.45 -6.24 -9.92
C PHE A 157 -4.16 -6.44 -11.25
N ALA A 158 -4.06 -5.49 -12.17
CA ALA A 158 -4.67 -5.60 -13.49
C ALA A 158 -4.09 -6.78 -14.30
N SER A 159 -2.79 -7.05 -14.20
CA SER A 159 -2.15 -8.21 -14.83
C SER A 159 -2.68 -9.53 -14.26
N ARG A 160 -2.87 -9.65 -12.94
CA ARG A 160 -3.49 -10.84 -12.33
C ARG A 160 -4.93 -11.05 -12.82
N MET A 161 -5.73 -9.98 -12.88
CA MET A 161 -7.10 -10.04 -13.40
C MET A 161 -7.16 -10.43 -14.88
N ALA A 162 -6.12 -10.09 -15.66
CA ALA A 162 -5.97 -10.54 -17.04
C ALA A 162 -5.48 -12.00 -17.16
N GLY A 163 -5.23 -12.70 -16.05
CA GLY A 163 -4.69 -14.06 -16.02
C GLY A 163 -3.17 -14.14 -16.11
N ASP A 164 -2.46 -13.01 -16.11
CA ASP A 164 -0.99 -12.95 -16.21
C ASP A 164 -0.35 -12.67 -14.83
N ALA A 165 -0.48 -13.65 -13.93
CA ALA A 165 0.14 -13.59 -12.62
C ALA A 165 1.68 -13.54 -12.70
N ALA A 166 2.28 -14.13 -13.74
CA ALA A 166 3.72 -14.13 -13.93
C ALA A 166 4.26 -12.71 -14.20
N ALA A 167 3.60 -11.93 -15.07
CA ALA A 167 3.97 -10.54 -15.31
C ALA A 167 3.78 -9.67 -14.06
N ALA A 168 2.70 -9.88 -13.30
CA ALA A 168 2.47 -9.19 -12.03
C ALA A 168 3.63 -9.42 -11.05
N ASP A 169 4.03 -10.68 -10.87
CA ASP A 169 5.10 -11.06 -9.93
C ASP A 169 6.47 -10.53 -10.39
N ALA A 170 6.75 -10.59 -11.69
CA ALA A 170 7.99 -10.04 -12.26
C ALA A 170 8.03 -8.51 -12.14
N LEU A 171 6.89 -7.83 -12.22
CA LEU A 171 6.80 -6.39 -12.02
C LEU A 171 7.09 -6.01 -10.56
N LEU A 172 6.48 -6.69 -9.60
CA LEU A 172 6.70 -6.48 -8.17
C LEU A 172 8.17 -6.71 -7.80
N ALA A 173 8.76 -7.82 -8.25
CA ALA A 173 10.17 -8.12 -8.02
C ALA A 173 11.10 -7.03 -8.57
N ARG A 174 10.85 -6.53 -9.78
CA ARG A 174 11.63 -5.43 -10.39
C ARG A 174 11.48 -4.12 -9.63
N HIS A 175 10.28 -3.81 -9.14
CA HIS A 175 10.08 -2.60 -8.35
C HIS A 175 10.85 -2.67 -7.03
N VAL A 176 10.75 -3.78 -6.29
CA VAL A 176 11.49 -3.99 -5.04
C VAL A 176 13.01 -3.93 -5.26
N ALA A 177 13.51 -4.50 -6.37
CA ALA A 177 14.92 -4.41 -6.71
C ALA A 177 15.39 -2.96 -6.95
N GLY A 178 14.53 -2.10 -7.52
CA GLY A 178 14.82 -0.68 -7.71
C GLY A 178 14.62 0.19 -6.46
N GLU A 179 13.74 -0.24 -5.54
CA GLU A 179 13.43 0.46 -4.29
C GLU A 179 13.58 -0.46 -3.07
N PRO A 180 14.79 -0.97 -2.77
CA PRO A 180 14.99 -2.01 -1.75
C PRO A 180 14.67 -1.55 -0.32
N LEU A 181 14.55 -0.23 -0.09
CA LEU A 181 14.26 0.35 1.22
C LEU A 181 12.76 0.63 1.44
N ALA A 182 11.89 0.30 0.48
CA ALA A 182 10.44 0.48 0.61
C ALA A 182 9.81 -0.73 1.31
N ILE A 183 9.47 -0.57 2.60
CA ILE A 183 8.91 -1.66 3.45
C ILE A 183 7.65 -2.26 2.82
N SER A 184 6.72 -1.44 2.33
CA SER A 184 5.49 -1.94 1.72
C SER A 184 5.72 -2.80 0.48
N GLY A 185 6.73 -2.46 -0.34
CA GLY A 185 7.12 -3.27 -1.49
C GLY A 185 7.71 -4.63 -1.08
N LEU A 186 8.56 -4.64 -0.05
CA LEU A 186 9.14 -5.86 0.50
C LEU A 186 8.06 -6.80 1.06
N VAL A 187 7.10 -6.27 1.81
CA VAL A 187 6.00 -7.04 2.41
C VAL A 187 5.09 -7.62 1.33
N GLU A 188 4.70 -6.81 0.33
CA GLU A 188 3.83 -7.30 -0.74
C GLU A 188 4.53 -8.36 -1.62
N LEU A 189 5.82 -8.20 -1.90
CA LEU A 189 6.57 -9.24 -2.59
C LEU A 189 6.70 -10.51 -1.74
N ALA A 190 6.90 -10.38 -0.42
CA ALA A 190 6.97 -11.53 0.47
C ALA A 190 5.65 -12.32 0.48
N ASP A 191 4.50 -11.65 0.51
CA ASP A 191 3.19 -12.30 0.41
C ASP A 191 3.05 -13.13 -0.87
N VAL A 192 3.48 -12.57 -2.01
CA VAL A 192 3.52 -13.28 -3.30
C VAL A 192 4.42 -14.52 -3.26
N GLN A 193 5.59 -14.43 -2.61
CA GLN A 193 6.49 -15.59 -2.48
C GLN A 193 5.93 -16.65 -1.53
N ALA A 194 5.18 -16.25 -0.51
CA ALA A 194 4.51 -17.17 0.40
C ALA A 194 3.43 -17.99 -0.32
N GLN A 195 2.65 -17.37 -1.21
CA GLN A 195 1.68 -18.07 -2.06
C GLN A 195 2.34 -19.14 -2.96
N ARG A 196 3.62 -18.95 -3.30
CA ARG A 196 4.44 -19.89 -4.08
C ARG A 196 5.20 -20.90 -3.22
N GLY A 197 5.11 -20.80 -1.89
CA GLY A 197 5.83 -21.65 -0.95
C GLY A 197 7.34 -21.38 -0.86
N ASP A 198 7.85 -20.27 -1.41
CA ASP A 198 9.28 -19.90 -1.30
C ASP A 198 9.56 -19.26 0.07
N TRP A 199 9.41 -20.05 1.13
CA TRP A 199 9.55 -19.59 2.52
C TRP A 199 10.92 -19.02 2.83
N ALA A 200 11.97 -19.46 2.12
CA ALA A 200 13.32 -18.93 2.27
C ALA A 200 13.38 -17.46 1.81
N ARG A 201 12.79 -17.16 0.66
CA ARG A 201 12.70 -15.79 0.14
C ARG A 201 11.76 -14.92 0.97
N VAL A 202 10.65 -15.48 1.45
CA VAL A 202 9.75 -14.79 2.39
C VAL A 202 10.52 -14.34 3.63
N ALA A 203 11.24 -15.25 4.29
CA ALA A 203 12.03 -14.92 5.48
C ALA A 203 13.07 -13.82 5.18
N MET A 204 13.80 -13.93 4.06
CA MET A 204 14.80 -12.94 3.66
C MET A 204 14.22 -11.53 3.48
N LEU A 205 13.10 -11.42 2.76
CA LEU A 205 12.43 -10.14 2.48
C LEU A 205 11.90 -9.50 3.78
N LEU A 206 11.26 -10.30 4.62
CA LEU A 206 10.68 -9.82 5.88
C LEU A 206 11.76 -9.46 6.91
N ASP A 207 12.85 -10.23 7.00
CA ASP A 207 13.99 -9.88 7.86
C ASP A 207 14.62 -8.55 7.43
N HIS A 208 14.67 -8.27 6.12
CA HIS A 208 15.09 -6.97 5.63
C HIS A 208 14.13 -5.86 6.02
N ALA A 209 12.82 -6.05 5.81
CA ALA A 209 11.79 -5.10 6.21
C ALA A 209 11.82 -4.80 7.72
N ILE A 210 12.06 -5.83 8.57
CA ILE A 210 12.23 -5.68 10.02
C ILE A 210 13.42 -4.79 10.35
N ARG A 211 14.58 -4.99 9.71
CA ARG A 211 15.76 -4.12 9.89
C ARG A 211 15.48 -2.66 9.52
N LEU A 212 14.58 -2.42 8.57
CA LEU A 212 14.15 -1.07 8.18
C LEU A 212 13.10 -0.47 9.14
N GLY A 213 12.62 -1.24 10.12
CA GLY A 213 11.64 -0.80 11.12
C GLY A 213 10.21 -1.29 10.86
N GLY A 214 10.03 -2.31 10.02
CA GLY A 214 8.75 -2.99 9.81
C GLY A 214 8.35 -3.93 10.97
N GLY A 215 9.24 -4.20 11.93
CA GLY A 215 9.01 -5.15 13.03
C GLY A 215 7.91 -4.80 14.04
N HIS A 216 7.10 -3.78 13.76
CA HIS A 216 5.91 -3.39 14.54
C HIS A 216 4.60 -3.63 13.77
N ASP A 217 4.68 -4.28 12.61
CA ASP A 217 3.54 -4.69 11.80
C ASP A 217 3.18 -6.16 12.09
N PRO A 218 2.07 -6.42 12.81
CA PRO A 218 1.48 -7.73 13.02
C PRO A 218 1.31 -8.59 11.77
N ALA A 219 0.95 -8.02 10.62
CA ALA A 219 0.78 -8.81 9.40
C ALA A 219 2.14 -9.34 8.92
N LEU A 220 3.16 -8.47 8.90
CA LEU A 220 4.54 -8.83 8.62
C LEU A 220 5.04 -9.92 9.59
N LEU A 221 4.86 -9.71 10.90
CA LEU A 221 5.31 -10.67 11.91
C LEU A 221 4.56 -12.01 11.83
N SER A 222 3.26 -11.99 11.52
CA SER A 222 2.48 -13.21 11.28
C SER A 222 3.02 -14.00 10.09
N LEU A 223 3.26 -13.33 8.96
CA LEU A 223 3.85 -13.97 7.78
C LEU A 223 5.27 -14.49 8.06
N ARG A 224 6.03 -13.81 8.92
CA ARG A 224 7.37 -14.27 9.32
C ARG A 224 7.33 -15.52 10.22
N VAL A 225 6.30 -15.65 11.07
CA VAL A 225 6.03 -16.88 11.83
C VAL A 225 5.70 -18.04 10.89
N GLU A 226 4.86 -17.79 9.87
CA GLU A 226 4.53 -18.80 8.86
C GLU A 226 5.75 -19.24 8.07
N ALA A 227 6.59 -18.29 7.62
CA ALA A 227 7.85 -18.61 6.95
C ALA A 227 8.79 -19.45 7.83
N ALA A 228 8.89 -19.15 9.12
CA ALA A 228 9.69 -19.94 10.06
C ALA A 228 9.16 -21.38 10.20
N ARG A 229 7.83 -21.57 10.21
CA ARG A 229 7.20 -22.90 10.22
C ARG A 229 7.46 -23.64 8.91
N GLY A 230 7.29 -22.97 7.77
CA GLY A 230 7.56 -23.53 6.44
C GLY A 230 9.02 -23.94 6.23
N LEU A 231 9.96 -23.30 6.92
CA LEU A 231 11.39 -23.63 6.94
C LEU A 231 11.79 -24.65 8.03
N ASN A 232 10.84 -25.17 8.80
CA ASN A 232 11.08 -26.04 9.96
C ASN A 232 12.08 -25.44 10.99
N ARG A 233 11.92 -24.14 11.29
CA ARG A 233 12.73 -23.39 12.27
C ARG A 233 11.88 -23.04 13.50
N PRO A 234 11.67 -23.97 14.45
CA PRO A 234 10.75 -23.77 15.57
C PRO A 234 11.19 -22.66 16.53
N ALA A 235 12.51 -22.46 16.72
CA ALA A 235 13.04 -21.37 17.54
C ALA A 235 12.69 -19.98 16.96
N ASP A 236 12.85 -19.80 15.64
CA ASP A 236 12.47 -18.58 14.93
C ASP A 236 10.96 -18.34 15.03
N ALA A 237 10.16 -19.39 14.81
CA ALA A 237 8.70 -19.29 14.88
C ALA A 237 8.24 -18.81 16.27
N LEU A 238 8.85 -19.34 17.33
CA LEU A 238 8.56 -18.94 18.71
C LEU A 238 9.02 -17.49 18.98
N HIS A 239 10.19 -17.10 18.49
CA HIS A 239 10.71 -15.74 18.64
C HIS A 239 9.76 -14.71 18.01
N PHE A 240 9.38 -14.89 16.74
CA PHE A 240 8.48 -13.96 16.07
C PHE A 240 7.04 -14.02 16.60
N ALA A 241 6.57 -15.17 17.08
CA ALA A 241 5.26 -15.28 17.73
C ALA A 241 5.21 -14.46 19.04
N ARG A 242 6.30 -14.45 19.81
CA ARG A 242 6.42 -13.58 20.99
C ARG A 242 6.40 -12.12 20.58
N LEU A 243 7.20 -11.70 19.60
CA LEU A 243 7.18 -10.32 19.09
C LEU A 243 5.77 -9.90 18.63
N LEU A 244 5.10 -10.77 17.87
CA LEU A 244 3.72 -10.55 17.44
C LEU A 244 2.78 -10.34 18.65
N GLY A 245 2.94 -11.12 19.72
CA GLY A 245 2.17 -10.97 20.96
C GLY A 245 2.37 -9.62 21.66
N HIS A 246 3.58 -9.04 21.61
CA HIS A 246 3.83 -7.71 22.18
C HIS A 246 3.25 -6.57 21.33
N VAL A 247 3.10 -6.83 20.03
CA VAL A 247 2.74 -5.82 19.04
C VAL A 247 1.23 -5.86 18.75
N ARG A 248 0.56 -7.00 18.86
CA ARG A 248 -0.89 -7.05 18.71
C ARG A 248 -1.55 -6.14 19.76
N PRO A 249 -2.55 -5.33 19.38
CA PRO A 249 -3.35 -4.65 20.38
C PRO A 249 -3.94 -5.71 21.31
N GLY A 250 -3.87 -5.47 22.63
CA GLY A 250 -4.56 -6.32 23.60
C GLY A 250 -6.01 -6.48 23.16
N THR A 251 -6.55 -7.70 23.28
CA THR A 251 -7.90 -8.07 22.82
C THR A 251 -8.87 -6.93 23.04
N LEU A 252 -9.36 -6.36 21.94
CA LEU A 252 -10.50 -5.44 21.94
C LEU A 252 -11.71 -6.29 22.28
N THR A 253 -11.93 -6.54 23.58
CA THR A 253 -13.19 -7.08 24.05
C THR A 253 -14.26 -6.06 23.70
N LEU A 254 -15.11 -6.42 22.76
CA LEU A 254 -16.42 -5.81 22.56
C LEU A 254 -17.16 -5.94 23.90
N HIS A 255 -17.34 -4.82 24.59
CA HIS A 255 -18.36 -4.64 25.61
C HIS A 255 -19.40 -3.69 25.03
#